data_AF-A0A6A6CQX3-F1
#
_entry.id   AF-A0A6A6CQX3-F1
#
_cell.length_a   1.000
_cell.length_b   1.000
_cell.length_c   1.000
_cell.angle_alpha   90.00
_cell.angle_beta   90.00
_cell.angle_gamma   90.00
#
_symmetry.space_group_name_H-M   'P 1'
#
loop_
_entity.id
_entity.type
_entity.pdbx_description
1 polymer ?
#
loop_
_entity_poly.entity_id
_entity_poly.type
_entity_poly.pdbx_seq_one_letter_code
_entity_poly.pdbx_strand_id
1 'polypeptide(L)'
;PSKETDDAWNRLERGVASWATSQDLVAAGIDPSKSVKLPFSMGHGDDAYPIVVDAKHQIHCLNRLRKEVYFEHYYGSDFADTNTTRFHTLHTDHCILVLLKSLICNANTDFDALSWFMYFPHSMADFNINRKCGDFEGIDRWANERQL
;
A
#
# COMPACT_ATOMS: atom_id res chain seq x y z
N PRO A 1 -10.19 -4.97 -14.78
CA PRO A 1 -9.15 -4.09 -15.36
C PRO A 1 -9.78 -3.01 -16.26
N SER A 2 -9.60 -1.74 -15.94
CA SER A 2 -10.02 -0.61 -16.78
C SER A 2 -9.15 0.61 -16.51
N LYS A 3 -9.04 1.51 -17.48
CA LYS A 3 -8.28 2.77 -17.31
C LYS A 3 -8.76 3.57 -16.10
N GLU A 4 -10.08 3.71 -15.95
CA GLU A 4 -10.68 4.43 -14.83
C GLU A 4 -10.31 3.80 -13.48
N THR A 5 -10.34 2.46 -13.39
CA THR A 5 -9.91 1.74 -12.18
C THR A 5 -8.44 2.01 -11.91
N ASP A 6 -7.58 1.89 -12.92
CA ASP A 6 -6.15 2.06 -12.78
C ASP A 6 -5.77 3.51 -12.39
N ASP A 7 -6.43 4.51 -12.96
CA ASP A 7 -6.25 5.91 -12.58
C ASP A 7 -6.65 6.16 -11.11
N ALA A 8 -7.73 5.55 -10.65
CA ALA A 8 -8.18 5.66 -9.27
C ALA A 8 -7.18 5.04 -8.29
N TRP A 9 -6.65 3.85 -8.59
CA TRP A 9 -5.59 3.21 -7.79
C TRP A 9 -4.28 4.01 -7.82
N ASN A 10 -3.85 4.44 -8.99
CA ASN A 10 -2.62 5.25 -9.15
C ASN A 10 -2.70 6.53 -8.32
N ARG A 11 -3.87 7.18 -8.25
CA ARG A 11 -4.07 8.35 -7.41
C ARG A 11 -3.79 8.06 -5.93
N LEU A 12 -4.24 6.91 -5.42
CA LEU A 12 -4.05 6.53 -4.01
C LEU A 12 -2.58 6.19 -3.71
N GLU A 13 -1.86 5.65 -4.69
CA GLU A 13 -0.44 5.30 -4.60
C GLU A 13 0.54 6.44 -4.87
N ARG A 14 0.07 7.58 -5.38
CA ARG A 14 0.94 8.74 -5.57
C ARG A 14 1.57 9.15 -4.24
N GLY A 15 2.89 9.29 -4.20
CA GLY A 15 3.64 9.54 -2.96
C GLY A 15 3.85 8.32 -2.07
N VAL A 16 3.76 7.09 -2.61
CA VAL A 16 4.29 5.90 -1.92
C VAL A 16 5.75 6.12 -1.55
N ALA A 17 6.56 6.54 -2.52
CA ALA A 17 7.92 6.99 -2.32
C ALA A 17 7.90 8.52 -2.18
N SER A 18 8.36 9.00 -1.03
CA SER A 18 8.32 10.40 -0.63
C SER A 18 9.62 10.78 0.09
N TRP A 19 9.74 12.04 0.48
CA TRP A 19 10.83 12.49 1.33
C TRP A 19 10.34 13.09 2.64
N ALA A 20 11.20 13.07 3.64
CA ALA A 20 10.95 13.59 4.98
C ALA A 20 12.19 14.32 5.49
N THR A 21 11.99 15.24 6.43
CA THR A 21 13.07 15.92 7.15
C THR A 21 13.60 15.06 8.29
N SER A 22 14.77 15.41 8.85
CA SER A 22 15.25 14.75 10.07
C SER A 22 14.28 14.91 11.24
N GLN A 23 13.59 16.05 11.32
CA GLN A 23 12.57 16.32 12.33
C GLN A 23 11.37 15.35 12.19
N ASP A 24 10.89 15.12 10.97
CA ASP A 24 9.81 14.18 10.70
C ASP A 24 10.20 12.75 11.12
N LEU A 25 11.44 12.32 10.82
CA LEU A 25 11.95 11.01 11.23
C LEU A 25 12.00 10.88 12.77
N VAL A 26 12.52 11.88 13.47
CA VAL A 26 12.57 11.88 14.94
C VAL A 26 11.16 11.82 15.53
N ALA A 27 10.19 12.56 14.97
CA ALA A 27 8.80 12.51 15.41
C ALA A 27 8.16 11.12 15.19
N ALA A 28 8.61 10.38 14.18
CA ALA A 28 8.21 9.00 13.91
C ALA A 28 9.01 7.96 14.73
N GLY A 29 9.93 8.37 15.61
CA GLY A 29 10.79 7.48 16.39
C GLY A 29 11.90 6.80 15.57
N ILE A 30 12.23 7.35 14.40
CA ILE A 30 13.29 6.88 13.50
C ILE A 30 14.56 7.71 13.74
N ASP A 31 15.71 7.03 13.86
CA ASP A 31 17.02 7.66 14.04
C ASP A 31 17.58 8.16 12.68
N PRO A 32 17.67 9.48 12.45
CA PRO A 32 18.13 10.01 11.16
C PRO A 32 19.58 9.66 10.87
N SER A 33 20.42 9.42 11.88
CA SER A 33 21.84 9.09 11.70
C SER A 33 22.06 7.72 11.05
N LYS A 34 21.05 6.85 11.11
CA LYS A 34 21.04 5.52 10.49
C LYS A 34 20.29 5.49 9.15
N SER A 35 19.76 6.63 8.73
CA SER A 35 18.96 6.77 7.53
C SER A 35 19.79 7.33 6.38
N VAL A 36 19.49 6.91 5.15
CA VAL A 36 20.16 7.45 3.96
C VAL A 36 19.59 8.83 3.63
N LYS A 37 20.44 9.75 3.18
CA LYS A 37 20.01 11.05 2.67
C LYS A 37 19.83 11.01 1.16
N LEU A 38 18.87 11.77 0.66
CA LEU A 38 18.78 12.04 -0.77
C LEU A 38 20.01 12.82 -1.25
N PRO A 39 20.47 12.59 -2.49
CA PRO A 39 21.48 13.45 -3.10
C PRO A 39 20.98 14.89 -3.17
N PHE A 40 21.85 15.85 -2.83
CA PHE A 40 21.55 17.29 -2.94
C PHE A 40 21.08 17.68 -4.35
N SER A 41 21.58 16.98 -5.38
CA SER A 41 21.20 17.19 -6.79
C SER A 41 19.70 16.99 -7.08
N MET A 42 18.95 16.35 -6.18
CA MET A 42 17.50 16.19 -6.31
C MET A 42 16.71 17.44 -5.85
N GLY A 43 17.37 18.46 -5.31
CA GLY A 43 16.74 19.76 -5.04
C GLY A 43 15.87 19.83 -3.77
N HIS A 44 15.92 18.81 -2.90
CA HIS A 44 15.18 18.78 -1.63
C HIS A 44 15.96 19.37 -0.43
N GLY A 45 17.17 19.88 -0.68
CA GLY A 45 18.08 20.38 0.36
C GLY A 45 18.88 19.28 1.08
N ASP A 46 19.67 19.68 2.07
CA ASP A 46 20.58 18.79 2.82
C ASP A 46 19.89 17.97 3.92
N ASP A 47 18.63 18.27 4.23
CA ASP A 47 17.82 17.59 5.23
C ASP A 47 16.61 16.87 4.61
N ALA A 48 16.91 16.01 3.65
CA ALA A 48 15.90 15.21 2.96
C ALA A 48 16.28 13.72 2.97
N TYR A 49 15.39 12.89 3.49
CA TYR A 49 15.52 11.45 3.59
C TYR A 49 14.43 10.79 2.75
N PRO A 50 14.75 9.83 1.87
CA PRO A 50 13.72 9.07 1.19
C PRO A 50 13.00 8.19 2.21
N ILE A 51 11.68 8.15 2.08
CA ILE A 51 10.80 7.36 2.91
C ILE A 51 9.75 6.66 2.06
N VAL A 52 9.13 5.66 2.67
CA VAL A 52 7.95 5.01 2.13
C VAL A 52 6.78 5.27 3.07
N VAL A 53 5.71 5.90 2.59
CA VAL A 53 4.54 6.22 3.41
C VAL A 53 3.73 4.95 3.64
N ASP A 54 3.70 4.45 4.87
CA ASP A 54 3.21 3.10 5.18
C ASP A 54 1.78 2.83 4.69
N ALA A 55 0.82 3.73 4.96
CA ALA A 55 -0.56 3.56 4.49
C ALA A 55 -0.65 3.46 2.95
N LYS A 56 0.15 4.25 2.22
CA LYS A 56 0.20 4.19 0.76
C LYS A 56 0.93 2.94 0.26
N HIS A 57 1.95 2.49 0.97
CA HIS A 57 2.65 1.24 0.67
C HIS A 57 1.73 0.03 0.81
N GLN A 58 0.88 -0.01 1.84
CA GLN A 58 -0.15 -1.04 1.96
C GLN A 58 -1.12 -1.01 0.76
N ILE A 59 -1.58 0.17 0.34
CA ILE A 59 -2.44 0.32 -0.85
C ILE A 59 -1.71 -0.15 -2.11
N HIS A 60 -0.43 0.21 -2.27
CA HIS A 60 0.42 -0.25 -3.37
C HIS A 60 0.51 -1.78 -3.40
N CYS A 61 0.81 -2.41 -2.26
CA CYS A 61 0.86 -3.86 -2.13
C CYS A 61 -0.48 -4.50 -2.51
N LEU A 62 -1.60 -3.92 -2.08
CA LEU A 62 -2.93 -4.41 -2.43
C LEU A 62 -3.23 -4.27 -3.93
N ASN A 63 -2.86 -3.15 -4.56
CA ASN A 63 -3.04 -2.97 -6.00
C ASN A 63 -2.13 -3.90 -6.80
N ARG A 64 -0.93 -4.20 -6.31
CA ARG A 64 -0.05 -5.21 -6.91
C ARG A 64 -0.74 -6.57 -6.92
N LEU A 65 -1.28 -7.02 -5.78
CA LEU A 65 -2.06 -8.27 -5.73
C LEU A 65 -3.30 -8.23 -6.64
N ARG A 66 -4.00 -7.09 -6.72
CA ARG A 66 -5.10 -6.90 -7.68
C ARG A 66 -4.61 -7.11 -9.12
N LYS A 67 -3.43 -6.59 -9.48
CA LYS A 67 -2.84 -6.77 -10.82
C LYS A 67 -2.37 -8.21 -11.06
N GLU A 68 -1.86 -8.89 -10.04
CA GLU A 68 -1.53 -10.33 -10.11
C GLU A 68 -2.75 -11.19 -10.47
N VAL A 69 -3.94 -10.87 -9.94
CA VAL A 69 -5.19 -11.58 -10.30
C VAL A 69 -5.52 -11.45 -11.80
N TYR A 70 -5.06 -10.38 -12.44
CA TYR A 70 -5.21 -10.15 -13.88
C TYR A 70 -3.84 -10.18 -14.58
N PHE A 71 -3.01 -11.16 -14.23
CA PHE A 71 -1.61 -11.27 -14.67
C PHE A 71 -1.43 -11.05 -16.17
N GLU A 72 -2.16 -11.79 -17.02
CA GLU A 72 -2.06 -11.69 -18.48
C GLU A 72 -2.29 -10.26 -19.00
N HIS A 73 -3.22 -9.52 -18.38
CA HIS A 73 -3.54 -8.16 -18.79
C HIS A 73 -2.46 -7.16 -18.39
N TYR A 74 -1.84 -7.32 -17.23
CA TYR A 74 -0.88 -6.35 -16.69
C TYR A 74 0.59 -6.71 -16.93
N TYR A 75 0.88 -7.99 -17.12
CA TYR A 75 2.23 -8.54 -17.15
C TYR A 75 2.48 -9.53 -18.29
N GLY A 76 1.45 -9.95 -19.03
CA GLY A 76 1.60 -10.94 -20.10
C GLY A 76 2.55 -10.52 -21.22
N SER A 77 2.63 -9.21 -21.53
CA SER A 77 3.62 -8.67 -22.47
C SER A 77 5.06 -8.74 -21.96
N ASP A 78 5.22 -8.67 -20.63
CA ASP A 78 6.53 -8.57 -19.98
C ASP A 78 7.09 -9.95 -19.63
N PHE A 79 6.21 -10.96 -19.49
CA PHE A 79 6.54 -12.34 -19.13
C PHE A 79 5.87 -13.36 -20.06
N ALA A 80 6.27 -13.34 -21.34
CA ALA A 80 5.68 -14.15 -22.42
C ALA A 80 5.58 -15.67 -22.14
N ASP A 81 6.45 -16.23 -21.30
CA ASP A 81 6.49 -17.67 -20.97
C ASP A 81 6.00 -17.97 -19.55
N THR A 82 5.23 -17.08 -18.91
CA THR A 82 4.72 -17.15 -17.51
C THR A 82 5.78 -17.21 -16.41
N ASN A 83 7.06 -17.36 -16.75
CA ASN A 83 8.16 -17.24 -15.82
C ASN A 83 8.42 -15.78 -15.50
N THR A 84 7.95 -15.36 -14.32
CA THR A 84 8.27 -14.05 -13.76
C THR A 84 9.74 -13.98 -13.34
N THR A 85 10.28 -12.76 -13.26
CA THR A 85 11.63 -12.58 -12.69
C THR A 85 11.63 -12.91 -11.19
N ARG A 86 12.78 -13.33 -10.65
CA ARG A 86 12.95 -13.51 -9.20
C ARG A 86 12.55 -12.26 -8.42
N PHE A 87 12.83 -11.07 -8.94
CA PHE A 87 12.43 -9.81 -8.31
C PHE A 87 10.92 -9.67 -8.23
N HIS A 88 10.19 -9.99 -9.29
CA HIS A 88 8.73 -9.94 -9.31
C HIS A 88 8.15 -10.86 -8.22
N THR A 89 8.58 -12.12 -8.15
CA THR A 89 8.13 -13.05 -7.09
C THR A 89 8.44 -12.53 -5.68
N LEU A 90 9.67 -12.05 -5.44
CA LEU A 90 10.07 -11.51 -4.12
C LEU A 90 9.27 -10.28 -3.74
N HIS A 91 8.94 -9.42 -4.71
CA HIS A 91 8.13 -8.24 -4.48
C HIS A 91 6.69 -8.64 -4.13
N THR A 92 6.11 -9.63 -4.83
CA THR A 92 4.76 -10.13 -4.51
C THR A 92 4.71 -10.78 -3.13
N ASP A 93 5.71 -11.56 -2.74
CA ASP A 93 5.84 -12.13 -1.40
C ASP A 93 5.96 -11.03 -0.31
N HIS A 94 6.81 -10.02 -0.55
CA HIS A 94 6.91 -8.84 0.31
C HIS A 94 5.56 -8.12 0.47
N CYS A 95 4.79 -7.96 -0.61
CA CYS A 95 3.47 -7.33 -0.56
C CYS A 95 2.50 -8.09 0.35
N ILE A 96 2.49 -9.43 0.27
CA ILE A 96 1.67 -10.27 1.14
C ILE A 96 2.09 -10.08 2.61
N LEU A 97 3.39 -10.07 2.88
CA LEU A 97 3.90 -9.90 4.24
C LEU A 97 3.59 -8.51 4.83
N VAL A 98 3.70 -7.44 4.04
CA VAL A 98 3.35 -6.06 4.46
C VAL A 98 1.88 -5.97 4.84
N LEU A 99 0.99 -6.53 4.01
CA LEU A 99 -0.44 -6.56 4.29
C LEU A 99 -0.77 -7.38 5.54
N LEU A 100 -0.15 -8.56 5.70
CA LEU A 100 -0.33 -9.38 6.90
C LEU A 100 0.09 -8.63 8.17
N LYS A 101 1.25 -7.95 8.15
CA LYS A 101 1.71 -7.15 9.30
C LYS A 101 0.73 -6.04 9.63
N SER A 102 0.21 -5.33 8.62
CA SER A 102 -0.80 -4.29 8.84
C SER A 102 -2.08 -4.85 9.49
N LEU A 103 -2.57 -6.00 9.01
CA LEU A 103 -3.75 -6.66 9.57
C LEU A 103 -3.54 -7.07 11.03
N ILE A 104 -2.35 -7.56 11.38
CA ILE A 104 -2.01 -7.90 12.77
C ILE A 104 -1.94 -6.65 13.64
N CYS A 105 -1.28 -5.59 13.18
CA CYS A 105 -1.13 -4.34 13.95
C CYS A 105 -2.46 -3.60 14.14
N ASN A 106 -3.36 -3.70 13.16
CA ASN A 106 -4.68 -3.07 13.18
C ASN A 106 -5.80 -4.09 13.43
N ALA A 107 -5.51 -5.17 14.15
CA ALA A 107 -6.51 -6.18 14.48
C ALA A 107 -7.66 -5.52 15.26
N ASN A 108 -8.87 -5.59 14.70
CA ASN A 108 -10.09 -5.14 15.38
C ASN A 108 -10.77 -6.29 16.12
N THR A 109 -11.64 -5.96 17.08
CA THR A 109 -12.44 -6.94 17.82
C THR A 109 -13.86 -7.08 17.25
N ASP A 110 -14.09 -6.62 16.02
CA ASP A 110 -15.40 -6.75 15.37
C ASP A 110 -15.59 -8.20 14.91
N PHE A 111 -16.85 -8.64 14.84
CA PHE A 111 -17.22 -9.97 14.38
C PHE A 111 -18.24 -9.87 13.25
N ASP A 112 -18.05 -10.64 12.18
CA ASP A 112 -19.04 -10.80 11.12
C ASP A 112 -20.07 -11.86 11.56
N ALA A 113 -21.31 -11.45 11.77
CA ALA A 113 -22.38 -12.38 12.13
C ALA A 113 -22.80 -13.23 10.92
N LEU A 114 -23.07 -14.52 11.13
CA LEU A 114 -23.62 -15.38 10.09
C LEU A 114 -25.15 -15.21 10.01
N SER A 115 -25.66 -14.92 8.82
CA SER A 115 -27.08 -14.73 8.54
C SER A 115 -27.57 -15.70 7.45
N TRP A 116 -28.83 -16.10 7.54
CA TRP A 116 -29.49 -16.91 6.52
C TRP A 116 -30.00 -16.04 5.38
N PHE A 117 -29.56 -16.33 4.16
CA PHE A 117 -30.03 -15.64 2.96
C PHE A 117 -30.99 -16.54 2.19
N MET A 118 -32.15 -16.01 1.78
CA MET A 118 -33.25 -16.77 1.15
C MET A 118 -32.83 -17.56 -0.10
N TYR A 119 -31.73 -17.17 -0.76
CA TYR A 119 -31.23 -17.79 -1.99
C TYR A 119 -29.97 -18.65 -1.81
N PHE A 120 -29.46 -18.81 -0.58
CA PHE A 120 -28.27 -19.61 -0.31
C PHE A 120 -28.59 -20.76 0.67
N PRO A 121 -28.22 -22.01 0.35
CA PRO A 121 -28.47 -23.16 1.22
C PRO A 121 -27.62 -23.17 2.51
N HIS A 122 -26.76 -22.18 2.72
CA HIS A 122 -25.87 -22.05 3.88
C HIS A 122 -25.89 -20.60 4.40
N SER A 123 -25.65 -20.42 5.70
CA SER A 123 -25.48 -19.09 6.30
C SER A 123 -24.22 -18.41 5.78
N MET A 124 -24.32 -17.12 5.44
CA MET A 124 -23.19 -16.32 4.95
C MET A 124 -22.84 -15.23 5.97
N ALA A 125 -21.58 -14.83 6.01
CA ALA A 125 -21.13 -13.70 6.81
C ALA A 125 -21.76 -12.39 6.31
N ASP A 126 -22.34 -11.63 7.23
CA ASP A 126 -22.76 -10.25 6.98
C ASP A 126 -21.56 -9.32 7.20
N PHE A 127 -21.04 -8.76 6.10
CA PHE A 127 -19.88 -7.87 6.11
C PHE A 127 -20.23 -6.39 6.38
N ASN A 128 -21.50 -6.09 6.70
CA ASN A 128 -21.94 -4.73 6.99
C ASN A 128 -21.62 -4.32 8.44
N ILE A 129 -20.34 -4.30 8.79
CA ILE A 129 -19.84 -3.90 10.11
C ILE A 129 -19.38 -2.44 10.13
N ASN A 130 -19.77 -1.69 11.16
CA ASN A 130 -19.47 -0.27 11.29
C ASN A 130 -18.04 -0.06 11.85
N ARG A 131 -17.04 -0.18 10.98
CA ARG A 131 -15.63 0.02 11.33
C ARG A 131 -15.30 1.52 11.45
N LYS A 132 -14.48 1.89 12.43
CA LYS A 132 -13.90 3.24 12.51
C LYS A 132 -12.59 3.29 11.72
N CYS A 133 -12.55 4.14 10.70
CA CYS A 133 -11.33 4.40 9.94
C CYS A 133 -10.45 5.44 10.65
N GLY A 134 -9.13 5.36 10.44
CA GLY A 134 -8.22 6.46 10.76
C GLY A 134 -8.30 7.61 9.75
N ASP A 135 -7.58 8.71 10.01
CA ASP A 135 -7.51 9.89 9.13
C ASP A 135 -6.64 9.62 7.88
N PHE A 136 -7.21 8.95 6.89
CA PHE A 136 -6.53 8.69 5.62
C PHE A 136 -6.28 9.97 4.80
N GLU A 137 -7.20 10.95 4.84
CA GLU A 137 -7.08 12.17 4.04
C GLU A 137 -5.93 13.06 4.51
N GLY A 138 -5.69 13.14 5.83
CA GLY A 138 -4.53 13.83 6.38
C GLY A 138 -3.22 13.23 5.86
N ILE A 139 -3.11 11.91 5.85
CA ILE A 139 -1.93 11.20 5.32
C ILE A 139 -1.78 11.43 3.82
N ASP A 140 -2.88 11.37 3.05
CA ASP A 140 -2.86 11.58 1.61
C ASP A 140 -2.35 12.99 1.26
N ARG A 141 -2.87 14.04 1.90
CA ARG A 141 -2.39 15.42 1.69
C ARG A 141 -0.90 15.57 1.98
N TRP A 142 -0.46 15.11 3.15
CA TRP A 142 0.95 15.24 3.58
C TRP A 142 1.92 14.58 2.60
N ALA A 143 1.58 13.37 2.13
CA ALA A 143 2.41 12.62 1.20
C ALA A 143 2.45 13.26 -0.21
N ASN A 144 1.34 13.85 -0.67
CA ASN A 144 1.30 14.52 -1.98
C ASN A 144 2.17 15.79 -2.05
N GLU A 145 2.39 16.47 -0.93
CA GLU A 145 3.29 17.63 -0.87
C GLU A 145 4.79 17.25 -0.90
N ARG A 146 5.12 15.97 -0.66
CA ARG A 146 6.49 15.49 -0.42
C ARG A 146 6.86 14.31 -1.32
N GLN A 147 6.36 14.29 -2.54
CA GLN A 147 6.66 13.23 -3.50
C GLN A 147 8.12 13.34 -3.97
N LEU A 148 8.75 12.18 -4.18
CA LEU A 148 10.06 12.06 -4.85
C LEU A 148 9.91 12.20 -6.36
#